data_AF-A0A4V2GAU0-F1
#
_entry.id   AF-A0A4V2GAU0-F1
#
_cell.length_a   1.000
_cell.length_b   1.000
_cell.length_c   1.000
_cell.angle_alpha   90.00
_cell.angle_beta   90.00
_cell.angle_gamma   90.00
#
_symmetry.space_group_name_H-M   'P 1'
#
loop_
_entity.id
_entity.type
_entity.pdbx_description
1 polymer ?
#
loop_
_entity_poly.entity_id
_entity_poly.type
_entity_poly.pdbx_seq_one_letter_code
_entity_poly.pdbx_strand_id
1 'polypeptide(L)'
;MQELLGRLTSLDPDASASLKVIAYFDALVAGDVRVEALVRAAALLSGTVAGVESPQQCLRVAPDGGPAADAGSSAGWPGVNVSPDERVWIERSGHAHANDAMVLERFALAVGVLRTRRRSVTDDPVQLVIDVTRSEQERAAAATRLRLGNGQLRVVATPPAVHPTGPSTLIATAHGVVRATIVAGTDSMADHAPAGIGGPGDTMRLPASWSDALLALRLTDADHPRVDAAVLGVLLPAVRAIESEASRHPDVATLSTLDVRSAHTLAVLVEADSVRAAAGALGMHHSSLQARHEALGRELGYDPRSPLGRARYQLAALLLRLDRH
;
A
#
# COMPACT_ATOMS: atom_id res chain seq x y z
N MET A 1 -1.02 16.08 -20.95
CA MET A 1 -1.83 15.17 -21.80
C MET A 1 -2.72 15.94 -22.78
N GLN A 2 -3.43 16.99 -22.35
CA GLN A 2 -4.27 17.83 -23.22
C GLN A 2 -3.53 18.53 -24.37
N GLU A 3 -2.29 19.00 -24.16
CA GLU A 3 -1.47 19.59 -25.25
C GLU A 3 -1.06 18.59 -26.34
N LEU A 4 -0.83 17.33 -25.98
CA LEU A 4 -0.52 16.25 -26.92
C LEU A 4 -1.76 15.85 -27.76
N LEU A 5 -2.94 15.81 -27.14
CA LEU A 5 -4.22 15.58 -27.80
C LEU A 5 -4.54 16.69 -28.83
N GLY A 6 -4.27 17.95 -28.50
CA GLY A 6 -4.47 19.08 -29.41
C GLY A 6 -3.61 18.99 -30.68
N ARG A 7 -2.34 18.58 -30.56
CA ARG A 7 -1.44 18.43 -31.72
C ARG A 7 -1.78 17.23 -32.61
N LEU A 8 -2.26 16.12 -32.03
CA LEU A 8 -2.63 14.89 -32.76
C LEU A 8 -3.94 14.99 -33.55
N THR A 9 -4.91 15.80 -33.11
CA THR A 9 -6.17 16.02 -33.87
C THR A 9 -5.94 16.61 -35.27
N SER A 10 -4.79 17.23 -35.52
CA SER A 10 -4.43 17.82 -36.81
C SER A 10 -3.72 16.87 -37.79
N LEU A 11 -3.29 15.68 -37.34
CA LEU A 11 -2.40 14.79 -38.10
C LEU A 11 -3.04 13.44 -38.45
N ASP A 12 -3.89 12.88 -37.58
CA ASP A 12 -4.59 11.61 -37.84
C ASP A 12 -5.92 11.55 -37.02
N PRO A 13 -7.09 11.67 -37.69
CA PRO A 13 -8.38 11.59 -37.05
C PRO A 13 -8.63 10.27 -36.30
N ASP A 14 -8.12 9.14 -36.82
CA ASP A 14 -8.34 7.81 -36.27
C ASP A 14 -7.48 7.59 -35.01
N ALA A 15 -6.22 8.04 -35.03
CA ALA A 15 -5.36 8.05 -33.84
C ALA A 15 -5.95 8.93 -32.72
N SER A 16 -6.52 10.09 -33.07
CA SER A 16 -7.18 10.96 -32.10
C SER A 16 -8.44 10.33 -31.51
N ALA A 17 -9.18 9.52 -32.28
CA ALA A 17 -10.36 8.81 -31.81
C ALA A 17 -9.99 7.66 -30.86
N SER A 18 -8.94 6.90 -31.17
CA SER A 18 -8.41 5.84 -30.30
C SER A 18 -7.95 6.38 -28.94
N LEU A 19 -7.27 7.52 -28.90
CA LEU A 19 -6.88 8.16 -27.63
C LEU A 19 -8.08 8.58 -26.77
N LYS A 20 -9.19 9.01 -27.40
CA LYS A 20 -10.44 9.32 -26.68
C LYS A 20 -11.05 8.08 -26.07
N VAL A 21 -11.03 6.94 -26.77
CA VAL A 21 -11.51 5.65 -26.24
C VAL A 21 -10.71 5.26 -24.99
N ILE A 22 -9.38 5.37 -25.05
CA ILE A 22 -8.49 5.09 -23.90
C ILE A 22 -8.85 5.98 -22.71
N ALA A 23 -8.88 7.29 -22.91
CA ALA A 23 -9.16 8.25 -21.84
C ALA A 23 -10.56 8.04 -21.22
N TYR A 24 -11.54 7.65 -22.03
CA TYR A 24 -12.90 7.41 -21.56
C TYR A 24 -12.97 6.17 -20.65
N PHE A 25 -12.39 5.04 -21.05
CA PHE A 25 -12.36 3.84 -20.21
C PHE A 25 -11.49 4.03 -18.96
N ASP A 26 -10.37 4.73 -19.06
CA ASP A 26 -9.51 5.04 -17.90
C ASP A 26 -10.27 5.88 -16.87
N ALA A 27 -11.07 6.87 -17.30
CA ALA A 27 -11.91 7.68 -16.41
C ALA A 27 -12.99 6.83 -15.71
N LEU A 28 -13.60 5.88 -16.42
CA LEU A 28 -14.59 4.95 -15.84
C LEU A 28 -13.95 4.00 -14.81
N VAL A 29 -12.75 3.48 -15.10
CA VAL A 29 -12.00 2.63 -14.16
C VAL A 29 -11.53 3.42 -12.94
N ALA A 30 -11.14 4.68 -13.11
CA ALA A 30 -10.78 5.58 -12.02
C ALA A 30 -11.99 5.92 -11.13
N GLY A 31 -13.18 6.07 -11.72
CA GLY A 31 -14.43 6.35 -11.02
C GLY A 31 -15.12 5.14 -10.38
N ASP A 32 -14.50 3.95 -10.41
CA ASP A 32 -15.01 2.69 -9.87
C ASP A 32 -16.47 2.36 -10.29
N VAL A 33 -16.79 2.64 -11.54
CA VAL A 33 -18.15 2.44 -12.06
C VAL A 33 -18.52 0.96 -12.10
N ARG A 34 -19.81 0.65 -12.23
CA ARG A 34 -20.25 -0.73 -12.42
C ARG A 34 -20.01 -1.24 -13.85
N VAL A 35 -19.92 -2.56 -14.01
CA VAL A 35 -19.69 -3.23 -15.30
C VAL A 35 -20.74 -2.82 -16.35
N GLU A 36 -22.00 -2.62 -15.92
CA GLU A 36 -23.08 -2.12 -16.78
C GLU A 36 -22.74 -0.76 -17.43
N ALA A 37 -22.00 0.11 -16.74
CA ALA A 37 -21.55 1.38 -17.29
C ALA A 37 -20.42 1.21 -18.33
N LEU A 38 -19.56 0.20 -18.16
CA LEU A 38 -18.55 -0.14 -19.16
C LEU A 38 -19.19 -0.71 -20.43
N VAL A 39 -20.21 -1.56 -20.29
CA VAL A 39 -20.97 -2.09 -21.45
C VAL A 39 -21.65 -0.94 -22.21
N ARG A 40 -22.28 0.00 -21.48
CA ARG A 40 -22.84 1.23 -22.08
C ARG A 40 -21.78 2.06 -22.82
N ALA A 41 -20.60 2.22 -22.24
CA ALA A 41 -19.51 2.93 -22.89
C ALA A 41 -19.05 2.24 -24.17
N ALA A 42 -18.91 0.92 -24.16
CA ALA A 42 -18.56 0.14 -25.34
C ALA A 42 -19.63 0.26 -26.44
N ALA A 43 -20.91 0.21 -26.09
CA ALA A 43 -22.02 0.38 -27.04
C ALA A 43 -22.04 1.79 -27.65
N LEU A 44 -21.84 2.82 -26.82
CA LEU A 44 -21.77 4.22 -27.27
C LEU A 44 -20.57 4.45 -28.22
N LEU A 45 -19.38 3.99 -27.84
CA LEU A 45 -18.15 4.26 -28.59
C LEU A 45 -18.05 3.45 -29.89
N SER A 46 -18.62 2.25 -29.92
CA SER A 46 -18.72 1.43 -31.13
C SER A 46 -19.91 1.82 -32.01
N GLY A 47 -20.97 2.41 -31.43
CA GLY A 47 -22.21 2.69 -32.15
C GLY A 47 -23.01 1.42 -32.51
N THR A 48 -22.69 0.27 -31.90
CA THR A 48 -23.47 -0.98 -32.02
C THR A 48 -23.79 -1.55 -30.64
N VAL A 49 -24.59 -2.62 -30.59
CA VAL A 49 -24.83 -3.33 -29.34
C VAL A 49 -23.50 -3.87 -28.82
N ALA A 50 -23.23 -3.69 -27.52
CA ALA A 50 -22.08 -4.28 -26.85
C ALA A 50 -22.54 -5.14 -25.67
N GLY A 51 -21.73 -6.13 -25.30
CA GLY A 51 -22.07 -7.02 -24.20
C GLY A 51 -20.90 -7.60 -23.45
N VAL A 52 -21.21 -8.15 -22.28
CA VAL A 52 -20.33 -8.99 -21.45
C VAL A 52 -21.08 -10.24 -20.99
N GLU A 53 -20.43 -11.39 -21.05
CA GLU A 53 -21.00 -12.72 -20.81
C GLU A 53 -20.03 -13.45 -19.89
N SER A 54 -20.58 -13.93 -18.77
CA SER A 54 -19.92 -14.77 -17.79
C SER A 54 -20.93 -15.82 -17.28
N PRO A 55 -20.52 -16.85 -16.52
CA PRO A 55 -21.44 -17.86 -16.01
C PRO A 55 -22.54 -17.30 -15.11
N GLN A 56 -22.33 -16.10 -14.56
CA GLN A 56 -23.25 -15.44 -13.62
C GLN A 56 -24.11 -14.36 -14.28
N GLN A 57 -23.72 -13.85 -15.45
CA GLN A 57 -24.46 -12.76 -16.10
C GLN A 57 -24.20 -12.69 -17.61
N CYS A 58 -25.24 -12.29 -18.34
CA CYS A 58 -25.13 -11.78 -19.69
C CYS A 58 -25.75 -10.39 -19.71
N LEU A 59 -24.96 -9.37 -20.02
CA LEU A 59 -25.41 -7.98 -20.16
C LEU A 59 -25.24 -7.56 -21.61
N ARG A 60 -26.29 -6.97 -22.18
CA ARG A 60 -26.29 -6.40 -23.54
C ARG A 60 -26.90 -5.01 -23.50
N VAL A 61 -26.21 -4.05 -24.11
CA VAL A 61 -26.66 -2.65 -24.16
C VAL A 61 -26.61 -2.17 -25.60
N ALA A 62 -27.70 -1.53 -26.04
CA ALA A 62 -27.79 -0.85 -27.32
C ALA A 62 -27.06 0.51 -27.31
N PRO A 63 -26.75 1.08 -28.50
CA PRO A 63 -26.02 2.35 -28.61
C PRO A 63 -26.71 3.56 -27.97
N ASP A 64 -28.04 3.49 -27.82
CA ASP A 64 -28.85 4.50 -27.13
C ASP A 64 -28.72 4.45 -25.60
N GLY A 65 -27.95 3.47 -25.08
CA GLY A 65 -27.71 3.25 -23.66
C GLY A 65 -28.77 2.40 -22.97
N GLY A 66 -29.81 1.97 -23.69
CA GLY A 66 -30.85 1.07 -23.20
C GLY A 66 -30.42 -0.40 -23.20
N PRO A 67 -31.08 -1.26 -22.39
CA PRO A 67 -30.89 -2.70 -22.50
C PRO A 67 -31.33 -3.19 -23.89
N ALA A 68 -30.58 -4.12 -24.48
CA ALA A 68 -31.00 -4.76 -25.73
C ALA A 68 -32.24 -5.65 -25.48
N ALA A 69 -33.16 -5.72 -26.45
CA ALA A 69 -34.45 -6.39 -26.29
C ALA A 69 -34.34 -7.91 -26.07
N ASP A 70 -33.29 -8.55 -26.59
CA ASP A 70 -33.08 -10.00 -26.50
C ASP A 70 -31.95 -10.38 -25.54
N ALA A 71 -31.96 -11.61 -25.04
CA ALA A 71 -30.89 -12.16 -24.18
C ALA A 71 -29.71 -12.78 -24.98
N GLY A 72 -29.47 -12.32 -26.21
CA GLY A 72 -28.53 -12.91 -27.18
C GLY A 72 -27.15 -13.30 -26.64
N SER A 73 -26.45 -14.17 -27.36
CA SER A 73 -25.13 -14.69 -26.95
C SER A 73 -23.98 -13.93 -27.60
N SER A 74 -22.80 -14.00 -26.96
CA SER A 74 -21.54 -13.51 -27.55
C SER A 74 -21.08 -14.32 -28.77
N ALA A 75 -21.66 -15.50 -29.00
CA ALA A 75 -21.27 -16.41 -30.06
C ALA A 75 -21.41 -15.79 -31.46
N GLY A 76 -20.34 -15.87 -32.25
CA GLY A 76 -20.31 -15.36 -33.64
C GLY A 76 -20.00 -13.86 -33.77
N TRP A 77 -19.92 -13.12 -32.65
CA TRP A 77 -19.62 -11.69 -32.66
C TRP A 77 -18.13 -11.37 -32.39
N PRO A 78 -17.59 -10.28 -32.97
CA PRO A 78 -16.28 -9.75 -32.61
C PRO A 78 -16.18 -9.48 -31.11
N GLY A 79 -15.15 -10.05 -30.48
CA GLY A 79 -15.03 -9.99 -29.03
C GLY A 79 -13.72 -10.54 -28.49
N VAL A 80 -13.42 -10.20 -27.24
CA VAL A 80 -12.19 -10.52 -26.52
C VAL A 80 -12.54 -11.24 -25.23
N ASN A 81 -11.79 -12.29 -24.91
CA ASN A 81 -11.95 -12.99 -23.63
C ASN A 81 -11.22 -12.20 -22.54
N VAL A 82 -11.94 -11.85 -21.48
CA VAL A 82 -11.38 -11.24 -20.27
C VAL A 82 -10.75 -12.30 -19.37
N SER A 83 -11.36 -13.48 -19.31
CA SER A 83 -10.88 -14.68 -18.62
C SER A 83 -11.37 -15.94 -19.35
N PRO A 84 -11.03 -17.18 -18.91
CA PRO A 84 -11.53 -18.40 -19.55
C PRO A 84 -13.06 -18.47 -19.64
N ASP A 85 -13.76 -17.90 -18.67
CA ASP A 85 -15.23 -17.96 -18.57
C ASP A 85 -15.90 -16.60 -18.81
N GLU A 86 -15.17 -15.51 -19.07
CA GLU A 86 -15.75 -14.17 -19.24
C GLU A 86 -15.30 -13.53 -20.56
N ARG A 87 -16.25 -13.07 -21.36
CA ARG A 87 -16.02 -12.50 -22.69
C ARG A 87 -16.78 -11.19 -22.86
N VAL A 88 -16.15 -10.25 -23.55
CA VAL A 88 -16.79 -9.02 -24.04
C VAL A 88 -16.92 -9.05 -25.56
N TRP A 89 -17.97 -8.46 -26.12
CA TRP A 89 -18.20 -8.41 -27.57
C TRP A 89 -18.93 -7.14 -28.01
N ILE A 90 -18.93 -6.91 -29.33
CA ILE A 90 -19.77 -5.94 -30.04
C ILE A 90 -20.49 -6.62 -31.20
N GLU A 91 -21.71 -6.18 -31.52
CA GLU A 91 -22.54 -6.76 -32.58
C GLU A 91 -22.32 -6.02 -33.91
N ARG A 92 -21.08 -6.06 -34.37
CA ARG A 92 -20.67 -5.47 -35.66
C ARG A 92 -20.93 -6.47 -36.79
N SER A 93 -21.86 -6.13 -37.68
CA SER A 93 -22.01 -6.83 -38.96
C SER A 93 -21.15 -6.17 -40.04
N GLY A 94 -20.51 -6.98 -40.89
CA GLY A 94 -19.69 -6.49 -41.99
C GLY A 94 -18.25 -6.15 -41.59
N HIS A 95 -17.67 -5.11 -42.19
CA HIS A 95 -16.28 -4.72 -41.96
C HIS A 95 -16.12 -4.04 -40.59
N ALA A 96 -15.00 -4.31 -39.91
CA ALA A 96 -14.66 -3.66 -38.65
C ALA A 96 -14.43 -2.16 -38.87
N HIS A 97 -14.93 -1.33 -37.95
CA HIS A 97 -14.61 0.09 -37.91
C HIS A 97 -13.24 0.31 -37.28
N ALA A 98 -12.61 1.45 -37.60
CA ALA A 98 -11.24 1.78 -37.16
C ALA A 98 -11.02 1.64 -35.64
N ASN A 99 -12.02 2.00 -34.82
CA ASN A 99 -11.91 1.97 -33.36
C ASN A 99 -12.42 0.68 -32.72
N ASP A 100 -13.00 -0.27 -33.46
CA ASP A 100 -13.65 -1.45 -32.86
C ASP A 100 -12.65 -2.30 -32.06
N ALA A 101 -11.44 -2.50 -32.59
CA ALA A 101 -10.39 -3.25 -31.90
C ALA A 101 -9.96 -2.55 -30.60
N MET A 102 -9.76 -1.23 -30.63
CA MET A 102 -9.37 -0.44 -29.46
C MET A 102 -10.47 -0.41 -28.39
N VAL A 103 -11.73 -0.30 -28.81
CA VAL A 103 -12.89 -0.37 -27.89
C VAL A 103 -12.95 -1.74 -27.22
N LEU A 104 -12.85 -2.83 -27.98
CA LEU A 104 -12.88 -4.19 -27.42
C LEU A 104 -11.71 -4.45 -26.47
N GLU A 105 -10.49 -4.03 -26.83
CA GLU A 105 -9.31 -4.16 -25.99
C GLU A 105 -9.48 -3.41 -24.66
N ARG A 106 -9.84 -2.11 -24.73
CA ARG A 106 -9.98 -1.28 -23.54
C ARG A 106 -11.16 -1.69 -22.68
N PHE A 107 -12.25 -2.14 -23.30
CA PHE A 107 -13.39 -2.69 -22.58
C PHE A 107 -13.02 -3.98 -21.82
N ALA A 108 -12.32 -4.92 -22.46
CA ALA A 108 -11.88 -6.16 -21.83
C ALA A 108 -10.94 -5.88 -20.62
N LEU A 109 -9.97 -4.98 -20.81
CA LEU A 109 -9.05 -4.57 -19.74
C LEU A 109 -9.80 -3.92 -18.56
N ALA A 110 -10.72 -2.99 -18.84
CA ALA A 110 -11.50 -2.31 -17.81
C ALA A 110 -12.36 -3.29 -16.99
N VAL A 111 -13.00 -4.26 -17.66
CA VAL A 111 -13.75 -5.33 -16.97
C VAL A 111 -12.80 -6.17 -16.12
N GLY A 112 -11.65 -6.60 -16.65
CA GLY A 112 -10.66 -7.38 -15.89
C GLY A 112 -10.17 -6.67 -14.63
N VAL A 113 -9.88 -5.36 -14.72
CA VAL A 113 -9.44 -4.54 -13.57
C VAL A 113 -10.54 -4.44 -12.52
N LEU A 114 -11.78 -4.13 -12.90
CA LEU A 114 -12.90 -4.05 -11.96
C LEU A 114 -13.20 -5.40 -11.29
N ARG A 115 -13.12 -6.51 -12.04
CA ARG A 115 -13.31 -7.85 -11.49
C ARG A 115 -12.24 -8.22 -10.47
N THR A 116 -10.99 -7.86 -10.76
CA THR A 116 -9.85 -8.08 -9.86
C THR A 116 -10.04 -7.27 -8.58
N ARG A 117 -10.41 -5.98 -8.68
CA ARG A 117 -10.72 -5.12 -7.52
C ARG A 117 -11.88 -5.67 -6.69
N ARG A 118 -12.97 -6.13 -7.33
CA ARG A 118 -14.14 -6.68 -6.62
C ARG A 118 -13.87 -8.03 -5.96
N ARG A 119 -13.04 -8.89 -6.55
CA ARG A 119 -12.55 -10.11 -5.89
C ARG A 119 -11.62 -9.79 -4.71
N SER A 120 -10.87 -8.69 -4.80
CA SER A 120 -9.84 -8.30 -3.83
C SER A 120 -10.36 -7.67 -2.53
N VAL A 121 -11.58 -7.13 -2.46
CA VAL A 121 -12.02 -6.36 -1.26
C VAL A 121 -13.02 -7.11 -0.38
N THR A 122 -13.85 -8.00 -0.94
CA THR A 122 -14.90 -8.70 -0.16
C THR A 122 -14.57 -10.15 0.21
N ASP A 123 -13.55 -10.77 -0.40
CA ASP A 123 -13.27 -12.19 -0.17
C ASP A 123 -11.79 -12.53 0.04
N ASP A 124 -10.90 -11.53 0.14
CA ASP A 124 -9.51 -11.77 0.53
C ASP A 124 -9.47 -12.15 2.03
N PRO A 125 -9.15 -13.41 2.36
CA PRO A 125 -9.22 -13.86 3.73
C PRO A 125 -8.07 -13.27 4.58
N VAL A 126 -6.94 -12.83 3.99
CA VAL A 126 -5.88 -12.13 4.73
C VAL A 126 -6.37 -10.75 5.13
N GLN A 127 -6.94 -10.00 4.18
CA GLN A 127 -7.48 -8.66 4.46
C GLN A 127 -8.61 -8.73 5.50
N LEU A 128 -9.52 -9.71 5.37
CA LEU A 128 -10.61 -9.91 6.33
C LEU A 128 -10.09 -10.18 7.75
N VAL A 129 -9.08 -11.05 7.90
CA VAL A 129 -8.53 -11.40 9.22
C VAL A 129 -7.87 -10.22 9.94
N ILE A 130 -7.28 -9.28 9.21
CA ILE A 130 -6.56 -8.15 9.81
C ILE A 130 -7.41 -6.87 9.89
N ASP A 131 -8.61 -6.87 9.31
CA ASP A 131 -9.52 -5.71 9.30
C ASP A 131 -10.29 -5.61 10.63
N VAL A 132 -9.94 -4.58 11.41
CA VAL A 132 -10.57 -4.30 12.70
C VAL A 132 -12.06 -3.96 12.60
N THR A 133 -12.51 -3.49 11.42
CA THR A 133 -13.92 -3.09 11.21
C THR A 133 -14.85 -4.27 10.98
N ARG A 134 -14.29 -5.46 10.71
CA ARG A 134 -15.05 -6.71 10.54
C ARG A 134 -15.50 -7.29 11.87
N SER A 135 -16.54 -8.11 11.85
CA SER A 135 -16.98 -8.85 13.03
C SER A 135 -15.97 -9.94 13.40
N GLU A 136 -15.92 -10.32 14.67
CA GLU A 136 -15.06 -11.42 15.14
C GLU A 136 -15.36 -12.73 14.40
N GLN A 137 -16.64 -12.99 14.10
CA GLN A 137 -17.08 -14.19 13.40
C GLN A 137 -16.60 -14.24 11.95
N GLU A 138 -16.67 -13.13 11.21
CA GLU A 138 -16.13 -13.03 9.84
C GLU A 138 -14.62 -13.25 9.83
N ARG A 139 -13.90 -12.65 10.79
CA ARG A 139 -12.45 -12.84 10.94
C ARG A 139 -12.10 -14.28 11.27
N ALA A 140 -12.81 -14.91 12.20
CA ALA A 140 -12.59 -16.31 12.55
C ALA A 140 -12.81 -17.23 11.34
N ALA A 141 -13.88 -17.02 10.57
CA ALA A 141 -14.15 -17.78 9.35
C ALA A 141 -13.04 -17.58 8.30
N ALA A 142 -12.55 -16.35 8.12
CA ALA A 142 -11.43 -16.07 7.22
C ALA A 142 -10.11 -16.72 7.69
N ALA A 143 -9.85 -16.73 9.00
CA ALA A 143 -8.69 -17.42 9.57
C ALA A 143 -8.75 -18.95 9.38
N THR A 144 -9.94 -19.55 9.51
CA THR A 144 -10.15 -20.97 9.20
C THR A 144 -9.89 -21.25 7.72
N ARG A 145 -10.35 -20.39 6.80
CA ARG A 145 -10.07 -20.52 5.35
C ARG A 145 -8.58 -20.46 5.04
N LEU A 146 -7.83 -19.61 5.75
CA LEU A 146 -6.38 -19.51 5.67
C LEU A 146 -5.63 -20.65 6.34
N ARG A 147 -6.32 -21.54 7.07
CA ARG A 147 -5.72 -22.63 7.86
C ARG A 147 -4.66 -22.12 8.84
N LEU A 148 -4.89 -20.94 9.42
CA LEU A 148 -4.01 -20.38 10.44
C LEU A 148 -4.03 -21.32 11.66
N GLY A 149 -2.86 -21.74 12.11
CA GLY A 149 -2.73 -22.60 13.29
C GLY A 149 -2.97 -21.84 14.60
N ASN A 150 -3.10 -22.57 15.71
CA ASN A 150 -3.29 -22.01 17.06
C ASN A 150 -2.00 -21.47 17.70
N GLY A 151 -0.95 -21.25 16.90
CA GLY A 151 0.35 -20.76 17.38
C GLY A 151 0.38 -19.25 17.58
N GLN A 152 1.53 -18.71 18.00
CA GLN A 152 1.74 -17.26 17.99
C GLN A 152 1.90 -16.77 16.55
N LEU A 153 0.91 -16.00 16.13
CA LEU A 153 0.84 -15.33 14.83
C LEU A 153 1.19 -13.85 14.99
N ARG A 154 1.68 -13.26 13.91
CA ARG A 154 1.91 -11.81 13.79
C ARG A 154 1.82 -11.40 12.34
N VAL A 155 1.54 -10.11 12.10
CA VAL A 155 1.51 -9.53 10.76
C VAL A 155 2.82 -8.81 10.51
N VAL A 156 3.40 -9.02 9.32
CA VAL A 156 4.57 -8.27 8.83
C VAL A 156 4.12 -7.35 7.71
N ALA A 157 4.43 -6.07 7.86
CA ALA A 157 4.19 -5.02 6.89
C ALA A 157 5.47 -4.79 6.08
N THR A 158 5.39 -4.85 4.75
CA THR A 158 6.53 -4.64 3.85
C THR A 158 6.15 -3.78 2.65
N PRO A 159 7.12 -3.14 1.98
CA PRO A 159 6.90 -2.53 0.67
C PRO A 159 6.36 -3.55 -0.34
N PRO A 160 5.58 -3.12 -1.35
CA PRO A 160 4.86 -4.04 -2.25
C PRO A 160 5.78 -4.93 -3.10
N ALA A 161 7.03 -4.49 -3.32
CA ALA A 161 8.06 -5.22 -4.07
C ALA A 161 8.66 -6.41 -3.30
N VAL A 162 8.49 -6.46 -1.97
CA VAL A 162 8.96 -7.59 -1.15
C VAL A 162 7.93 -8.70 -1.24
N HIS A 163 8.40 -9.94 -1.44
CA HIS A 163 7.55 -11.13 -1.61
C HIS A 163 7.90 -12.17 -0.55
N PRO A 164 7.39 -12.01 0.68
CA PRO A 164 7.65 -12.94 1.76
C PRO A 164 6.83 -14.23 1.63
N THR A 165 7.30 -15.29 2.28
CA THR A 165 6.60 -16.58 2.34
C THR A 165 5.45 -16.51 3.34
N GLY A 166 4.23 -16.84 2.91
CA GLY A 166 3.04 -16.92 3.77
C GLY A 166 1.80 -16.31 3.13
N PRO A 167 0.62 -16.43 3.76
CA PRO A 167 -0.58 -15.74 3.31
C PRO A 167 -0.35 -14.23 3.31
N SER A 168 -0.45 -13.60 2.14
CA SER A 168 -0.22 -12.15 2.00
C SER A 168 -1.18 -11.48 1.05
N THR A 169 -1.37 -10.18 1.23
CA THR A 169 -2.18 -9.32 0.38
C THR A 169 -1.64 -7.88 0.32
N LEU A 170 -2.05 -7.12 -0.69
CA LEU A 170 -1.71 -5.70 -0.85
C LEU A 170 -2.87 -4.84 -0.35
N ILE A 171 -2.55 -3.90 0.54
CA ILE A 171 -3.52 -3.01 1.18
C ILE A 171 -3.13 -1.56 0.89
N ALA A 172 -4.07 -0.79 0.38
CA ALA A 172 -3.93 0.66 0.26
C ALA A 172 -4.13 1.30 1.65
N THR A 173 -3.14 2.07 2.10
CA THR A 173 -3.18 2.79 3.36
C THR A 173 -3.01 4.29 3.12
N ALA A 174 -3.18 5.11 4.16
CA ALA A 174 -2.88 6.54 4.10
C ALA A 174 -1.39 6.83 3.76
N HIS A 175 -0.51 5.85 3.94
CA HIS A 175 0.94 5.96 3.71
C HIS A 175 1.40 5.18 2.48
N GLY A 176 0.48 4.89 1.55
CA GLY A 176 0.75 4.14 0.32
C GLY A 176 0.35 2.67 0.41
N VAL A 177 0.73 1.91 -0.62
CA VAL A 177 0.39 0.49 -0.74
C VAL A 177 1.40 -0.34 0.05
N VAL A 178 0.90 -1.15 0.98
CA VAL A 178 1.72 -2.00 1.86
C VAL A 178 1.29 -3.45 1.68
N ARG A 179 2.26 -4.37 1.66
CA ARG A 179 1.99 -5.80 1.73
C ARG A 179 1.86 -6.24 3.18
N ALA A 180 0.73 -6.83 3.52
CA ALA A 180 0.49 -7.51 4.79
C ALA A 180 0.73 -9.01 4.62
N THR A 181 1.55 -9.60 5.48
CA THR A 181 1.83 -11.04 5.49
C THR A 181 1.63 -11.61 6.87
N ILE A 182 0.85 -12.68 6.99
CA ILE A 182 0.66 -13.39 8.27
C ILE A 182 1.75 -14.45 8.41
N VAL A 183 2.51 -14.39 9.49
CA VAL A 183 3.58 -15.35 9.79
C VAL A 183 3.37 -16.00 11.15
N ALA A 184 3.85 -17.24 11.30
CA ALA A 184 3.91 -17.94 12.57
C ALA A 184 5.36 -17.92 13.10
N GLY A 185 5.55 -17.55 14.37
CA GLY A 185 6.87 -17.54 15.01
C GLY A 185 7.79 -16.38 14.59
N THR A 186 9.11 -16.62 14.64
CA THR A 186 10.15 -15.65 14.26
C THR A 186 10.33 -15.63 12.74
N ASP A 187 10.05 -14.48 12.15
CA ASP A 187 10.12 -14.17 10.72
C ASP A 187 11.43 -14.65 10.06
N SER A 188 11.31 -15.32 8.90
CA SER A 188 12.42 -15.79 8.06
C SER A 188 12.44 -15.03 6.73
N MET A 189 12.15 -13.72 6.78
CA MET A 189 12.32 -12.81 5.66
C MET A 189 13.80 -12.51 5.41
N ALA A 190 14.15 -12.14 4.17
CA ALA A 190 15.48 -11.68 3.84
C ALA A 190 15.86 -10.47 4.72
N ASP A 191 16.96 -10.58 5.46
CA ASP A 191 17.34 -9.70 6.58
C ASP A 191 17.49 -8.20 6.25
N HIS A 192 17.47 -7.82 4.97
CA HIS A 192 17.79 -6.46 4.53
C HIS A 192 16.61 -5.69 3.91
N ALA A 193 15.43 -6.29 3.75
CA ALA A 193 14.28 -5.57 3.21
C ALA A 193 13.55 -4.78 4.32
N PRO A 194 13.07 -3.54 4.04
CA PRO A 194 12.27 -2.77 4.98
C PRO A 194 11.06 -3.57 5.49
N ALA A 195 10.94 -3.72 6.81
CA ALA A 195 9.86 -4.49 7.42
C ALA A 195 9.43 -3.93 8.79
N GLY A 196 8.13 -3.70 8.95
CA GLY A 196 7.51 -3.51 10.25
C GLY A 196 6.88 -4.81 10.73
N ILE A 197 7.24 -5.26 11.93
CA ILE A 197 6.76 -6.53 12.47
C ILE A 197 5.81 -6.22 13.62
N GLY A 198 4.58 -6.70 13.51
CA GLY A 198 3.55 -6.52 14.53
C GLY A 198 3.78 -7.39 15.76
N GLY A 199 3.08 -7.04 16.86
CA GLY A 199 3.14 -7.82 18.09
C GLY A 199 2.62 -9.27 17.91
N PRO A 200 3.19 -10.24 18.66
CA PRO A 200 2.71 -11.63 18.63
C PRO A 200 1.36 -11.78 19.34
N GLY A 201 0.54 -12.68 18.84
CA GLY A 201 -0.71 -13.05 19.50
C GLY A 201 -1.42 -14.20 18.80
N ASP A 202 -2.65 -14.47 19.22
CA ASP A 202 -3.54 -15.37 18.52
C ASP A 202 -4.16 -14.70 17.28
N THR A 203 -5.03 -15.41 16.59
CA THR A 203 -5.81 -14.89 15.45
C THR A 203 -6.58 -13.61 15.79
N MET A 204 -7.07 -13.46 17.03
CA MET A 204 -7.85 -12.29 17.44
C MET A 204 -6.99 -11.04 17.58
N ARG A 205 -5.68 -11.19 17.80
CA ARG A 205 -4.71 -10.09 17.86
C ARG A 205 -4.20 -9.63 16.49
N LEU A 206 -4.53 -10.31 15.40
CA LEU A 206 -4.02 -9.98 14.05
C LEU A 206 -4.38 -8.55 13.58
N PRO A 207 -5.57 -7.98 13.87
CA PRO A 207 -5.83 -6.58 13.57
C PRO A 207 -4.93 -5.58 14.32
N ALA A 208 -4.65 -5.85 15.60
CA ALA A 208 -3.73 -5.03 16.39
C ALA A 208 -2.28 -5.19 15.89
N SER A 209 -1.88 -6.44 15.62
CA SER A 209 -0.59 -6.77 15.02
C SER A 209 -0.37 -6.04 13.68
N TRP A 210 -1.39 -5.97 12.83
CA TRP A 210 -1.34 -5.21 11.58
C TRP A 210 -1.15 -3.70 11.80
N SER A 211 -1.92 -3.11 12.72
CA SER A 211 -1.79 -1.69 13.06
C SER A 211 -0.40 -1.36 13.62
N ASP A 212 0.18 -2.26 14.42
CA ASP A 212 1.53 -2.14 14.97
C ASP A 212 2.61 -2.32 13.90
N ALA A 213 2.44 -3.29 13.00
CA ALA A 213 3.33 -3.52 11.88
C ALA A 213 3.41 -2.30 10.95
N LEU A 214 2.27 -1.64 10.66
CA LEU A 214 2.24 -0.44 9.84
C LEU A 214 3.03 0.72 10.47
N LEU A 215 2.85 0.95 11.76
CA LEU A 215 3.61 1.98 12.47
C LEU A 215 5.10 1.62 12.54
N ALA A 216 5.43 0.37 12.82
CA ALA A 216 6.80 -0.12 12.82
C ALA A 216 7.48 0.00 11.44
N LEU A 217 6.76 -0.24 10.34
CA LEU A 217 7.30 -0.09 8.98
C LEU A 217 7.71 1.37 8.71
N ARG A 218 6.90 2.33 9.17
CA ARG A 218 7.22 3.77 9.07
C ARG A 218 8.39 4.21 9.94
N LEU A 219 8.77 3.40 10.93
CA LEU A 219 9.94 3.63 11.78
C LEU A 219 11.23 3.01 11.22
N THR A 220 11.17 2.37 10.05
CA THR A 220 12.37 1.79 9.41
C THR A 220 13.26 2.88 8.81
N ASP A 221 14.57 2.65 8.81
CA ASP A 221 15.55 3.47 8.11
C ASP A 221 16.71 2.61 7.61
N ALA A 222 17.78 3.23 7.09
CA ALA A 222 18.93 2.49 6.58
C ALA A 222 19.67 1.68 7.66
N ASP A 223 19.68 2.16 8.90
CA ASP A 223 20.34 1.50 10.03
C ASP A 223 19.38 0.51 10.74
N HIS A 224 18.07 0.73 10.58
CA HIS A 224 16.99 -0.07 11.16
C HIS A 224 16.04 -0.53 10.06
N PRO A 225 16.48 -1.39 9.13
CA PRO A 225 15.61 -1.86 8.04
C PRO A 225 14.45 -2.69 8.58
N ARG A 226 14.55 -3.23 9.80
CA ARG A 226 13.49 -4.04 10.41
C ARG A 226 13.19 -3.55 11.82
N VAL A 227 11.92 -3.28 12.09
CA VAL A 227 11.46 -2.80 13.40
C VAL A 227 10.42 -3.77 13.93
N ASP A 228 10.72 -4.39 15.09
CA ASP A 228 9.77 -5.24 15.81
C ASP A 228 9.01 -4.41 16.86
N ALA A 229 7.70 -4.28 16.66
CA ALA A 229 6.78 -3.62 17.57
C ALA A 229 6.87 -4.16 19.00
N ALA A 230 7.10 -5.46 19.18
CA ALA A 230 7.22 -6.07 20.50
C ALA A 230 8.47 -5.61 21.26
N VAL A 231 9.56 -5.28 20.54
CA VAL A 231 10.81 -4.75 21.14
C VAL A 231 10.63 -3.31 21.62
N LEU A 232 9.81 -2.51 20.91
CA LEU A 232 9.52 -1.13 21.30
C LEU A 232 8.67 -1.04 22.58
N GLY A 233 7.87 -2.07 22.89
CA GLY A 233 7.06 -2.13 24.11
C GLY A 233 6.18 -0.88 24.27
N VAL A 234 6.29 -0.19 25.41
CA VAL A 234 5.51 1.02 25.72
C VAL A 234 5.83 2.22 24.83
N LEU A 235 6.95 2.20 24.10
CA LEU A 235 7.29 3.29 23.19
C LEU A 235 6.36 3.33 21.98
N LEU A 236 5.91 2.19 21.47
CA LEU A 236 5.04 2.14 20.31
C LEU A 236 3.69 2.86 20.53
N PRO A 237 2.92 2.59 21.60
CA PRO A 237 1.70 3.36 21.86
C PRO A 237 1.98 4.83 22.20
N ALA A 238 3.13 5.15 22.81
CA ALA A 238 3.52 6.55 23.03
C ALA A 238 3.75 7.29 21.70
N VAL A 239 4.49 6.69 20.77
CA VAL A 239 4.68 7.20 19.40
C VAL A 239 3.33 7.38 18.71
N ARG A 240 2.47 6.36 18.73
CA ARG A 240 1.14 6.41 18.12
C ARG A 240 0.27 7.55 18.66
N ALA A 241 0.36 7.83 19.96
CA ALA A 241 -0.44 8.88 20.58
C ALA A 241 -0.03 10.30 20.17
N ILE A 242 1.26 10.51 19.85
CA ILE A 242 1.84 11.84 19.61
C ILE A 242 2.29 12.05 18.16
N GLU A 243 2.15 11.06 17.27
CA GLU A 243 2.62 11.15 15.88
C GLU A 243 2.07 12.38 15.14
N SER A 244 0.82 12.78 15.41
CA SER A 244 0.20 13.93 14.75
C SER A 244 0.78 15.29 15.19
N GLU A 245 1.53 15.31 16.28
CA GLU A 245 2.18 16.48 16.87
C GLU A 245 3.72 16.41 16.78
N ALA A 246 4.26 15.30 16.25
CA ALA A 246 5.69 15.00 16.19
C ALA A 246 6.54 16.16 15.68
N SER A 247 6.23 16.66 14.48
CA SER A 247 6.95 17.74 13.80
C SER A 247 6.95 19.08 14.54
N ARG A 248 6.01 19.29 15.48
CA ARG A 248 5.93 20.52 16.30
C ARG A 248 6.63 20.38 17.64
N HIS A 249 7.00 19.17 18.04
CA HIS A 249 7.59 18.95 19.36
C HIS A 249 9.04 19.48 19.38
N PRO A 250 9.44 20.30 20.37
CA PRO A 250 10.78 20.90 20.43
C PRO A 250 11.91 19.87 20.34
N ASP A 251 11.79 18.72 21.03
CA ASP A 251 12.82 17.68 20.99
C ASP A 251 13.01 17.12 19.57
N VAL A 252 11.94 16.93 18.80
CA VAL A 252 12.01 16.43 17.41
C VAL A 252 12.58 17.52 16.50
N ALA A 253 12.12 18.77 16.67
CA ALA A 253 12.62 19.90 15.90
C ALA A 253 14.14 20.09 16.08
N THR A 254 14.64 20.06 17.33
CA THR A 254 16.08 20.17 17.59
C THR A 254 16.86 18.99 17.01
N LEU A 255 16.34 17.76 17.09
CA LEU A 255 17.01 16.62 16.46
C LEU A 255 17.05 16.74 14.93
N SER A 256 16.02 17.32 14.32
CA SER A 256 15.95 17.52 12.87
C SER A 256 16.99 18.51 12.33
N THR A 257 17.50 19.42 13.17
CA THR A 257 18.50 20.42 12.78
C THR A 257 19.94 19.91 12.87
N LEU A 258 20.17 18.77 13.54
CA LEU A 258 21.50 18.19 13.68
C LEU A 258 22.04 17.71 12.34
N ASP A 259 23.30 18.03 12.05
CA ASP A 259 23.99 17.42 10.91
C ASP A 259 24.22 15.92 11.13
N VAL A 260 24.49 15.18 10.04
CA VAL A 260 24.66 13.72 10.06
C VAL A 260 25.71 13.28 11.08
N ARG A 261 26.79 14.05 11.24
CA ARG A 261 27.89 13.71 12.16
C ARG A 261 27.50 13.90 13.62
N SER A 262 26.76 14.96 13.92
CA SER A 262 26.31 15.31 15.26
C SER A 262 25.19 14.38 15.70
N ALA A 263 24.26 14.05 14.81
CA ALA A 263 23.24 13.03 15.03
C ALA A 263 23.87 11.65 15.31
N HIS A 264 24.85 11.22 14.52
CA HIS A 264 25.58 9.97 14.77
C HIS A 264 26.35 10.00 16.10
N THR A 265 27.03 11.11 16.41
CA THR A 265 27.73 11.28 17.69
C THR A 265 26.76 11.18 18.87
N LEU A 266 25.58 11.79 18.78
CA LEU A 266 24.55 11.76 19.80
C LEU A 266 23.99 10.35 20.02
N ALA A 267 23.68 9.62 18.94
CA ALA A 267 23.21 8.23 19.03
C ALA A 267 24.22 7.35 19.79
N VAL A 268 25.50 7.40 19.41
CA VAL A 268 26.56 6.63 20.08
C VAL A 268 26.75 7.07 21.54
N LEU A 269 26.62 8.36 21.84
CA LEU A 269 26.70 8.89 23.21
C LEU A 269 25.56 8.40 24.11
N VAL A 270 24.35 8.26 23.56
CA VAL A 270 23.16 7.80 24.29
C VAL A 270 23.20 6.29 24.54
N GLU A 271 23.70 5.52 23.58
CA GLU A 271 23.77 4.06 23.67
C GLU A 271 24.90 3.58 24.56
N ALA A 272 26.05 4.25 24.54
CA ALA A 272 27.22 3.79 25.29
C ALA A 272 27.06 3.91 26.82
N ASP A 273 27.64 2.96 27.55
CA ASP A 273 27.67 2.95 29.01
C ASP A 273 28.39 4.16 29.59
N SER A 274 29.45 4.64 28.93
CA SER A 274 30.26 5.80 29.37
C SER A 274 30.70 6.68 28.20
N VAL A 275 31.04 7.94 28.49
CA VAL A 275 31.65 8.84 27.50
C VAL A 275 32.99 8.28 27.00
N ARG A 276 33.75 7.57 27.85
CA ARG A 276 34.99 6.91 27.42
C ARG A 276 34.72 5.79 26.41
N ALA A 277 33.69 4.97 26.63
CA ALA A 277 33.29 3.91 25.71
C ALA A 277 32.82 4.49 24.37
N ALA A 278 31.96 5.52 24.39
CA ALA A 278 31.54 6.24 23.18
C ALA A 278 32.73 6.86 22.43
N ALA A 279 33.71 7.42 23.14
CA ALA A 279 34.91 8.00 22.53
C ALA A 279 35.73 6.93 21.81
N GLY A 280 35.87 5.74 22.41
CA GLY A 280 36.49 4.59 21.78
C GLY A 280 35.76 4.15 20.50
N ALA A 281 34.43 4.02 20.55
CA ALA A 281 33.62 3.63 19.40
C ALA A 281 33.69 4.65 18.24
N LEU A 282 33.77 5.94 18.56
CA LEU A 282 33.88 7.03 17.58
C LEU A 282 35.32 7.32 17.13
N GLY A 283 36.33 6.65 17.69
CA GLY A 283 37.74 6.93 17.43
C GLY A 283 38.17 8.34 17.87
N MET A 284 37.55 8.88 18.91
CA MET A 284 37.77 10.24 19.41
C MET A 284 38.57 10.27 20.72
N HIS A 285 39.31 11.36 20.95
CA HIS A 285 39.84 11.64 22.29
C HIS A 285 38.70 11.93 23.27
N HIS A 286 38.81 11.41 24.49
CA HIS A 286 37.78 11.55 25.52
C HIS A 286 37.43 13.01 25.83
N SER A 287 38.41 13.91 25.90
CA SER A 287 38.20 15.35 26.12
C SER A 287 37.40 16.00 24.99
N SER A 288 37.68 15.62 23.74
CA SER A 288 36.94 16.11 22.58
C SER A 288 35.48 15.64 22.58
N LEU A 289 35.23 14.39 22.98
CA LEU A 289 33.86 13.89 23.07
C LEU A 289 33.10 14.51 24.26
N GLN A 290 33.77 14.76 25.39
CA GLN A 290 33.21 15.46 26.53
C GLN A 290 32.72 16.86 26.15
N ALA A 291 33.54 17.63 25.43
CA ALA A 291 33.15 18.96 24.94
C ALA A 291 31.95 18.89 23.96
N ARG A 292 31.86 17.84 23.13
CA ARG A 292 30.70 17.62 22.26
C ARG A 292 29.44 17.23 23.03
N HIS A 293 29.56 16.41 24.07
CA HIS A 293 28.44 16.07 24.95
C HIS A 293 27.86 17.33 25.61
N GLU A 294 28.72 18.22 26.12
CA GLU A 294 28.30 19.50 26.70
C GLU A 294 27.66 20.45 25.67
N ALA A 295 28.16 20.46 24.42
CA ALA A 295 27.56 21.24 23.33
C ALA A 295 26.18 20.71 22.95
N LEU A 296 26.04 19.39 22.73
CA LEU A 296 24.78 18.74 22.43
C LEU A 296 23.77 18.91 23.57
N GLY A 297 24.20 18.82 24.82
CA GLY A 297 23.32 19.04 25.98
C GLY A 297 22.75 20.47 26.02
N ARG A 298 23.53 21.48 25.63
CA ARG A 298 23.06 22.87 25.50
C ARG A 298 22.08 23.05 24.34
N GLU A 299 22.34 22.40 23.21
CA GLU A 299 21.48 22.46 22.03
C GLU A 299 20.12 21.76 22.28
N LEU A 300 20.15 20.57 22.89
CA LEU A 300 18.95 19.80 23.27
C LEU A 300 18.16 20.41 24.43
N GLY A 301 18.82 21.20 25.29
CA GLY A 301 18.23 21.71 26.52
C GLY A 301 18.05 20.65 27.61
N TYR A 302 18.66 19.48 27.47
CA TYR A 302 18.71 18.41 28.48
C TYR A 302 19.99 17.58 28.32
N ASP A 303 20.40 16.90 29.40
CA ASP A 303 21.52 15.95 29.31
C ASP A 303 21.04 14.64 28.65
N PRO A 304 21.48 14.31 27.42
CA PRO A 304 21.07 13.10 26.72
C PRO A 304 21.55 11.81 27.38
N ARG A 305 22.47 11.86 28.35
CA ARG A 305 22.97 10.67 29.07
C ARG A 305 22.24 10.39 30.38
N SER A 306 21.51 11.37 30.91
CA SER A 306 20.63 11.19 32.07
C SER A 306 19.52 10.18 31.77
N PRO A 307 19.00 9.43 32.76
CA PRO A 307 17.94 8.44 32.51
C PRO A 307 16.72 9.02 31.77
N LEU A 308 16.26 10.21 32.19
CA LEU A 308 15.15 10.91 31.55
C LEU A 308 15.53 11.46 30.17
N GLY A 309 16.75 11.99 30.01
CA GLY A 309 17.22 12.51 28.73
C GLY A 309 17.37 11.42 27.66
N ARG A 310 17.82 10.21 28.04
CA ARG A 310 17.83 9.05 27.15
C ARG A 310 16.42 8.70 26.69
N ALA A 311 15.45 8.66 27.61
CA ALA A 311 14.06 8.38 27.26
C ALA A 311 13.47 9.43 26.29
N ARG A 312 13.70 10.72 26.54
CA ARG A 312 13.30 11.82 25.65
C ARG A 312 13.91 11.67 24.26
N TYR A 313 15.22 11.44 24.20
CA TYR A 313 15.92 11.22 22.93
C TYR A 313 15.35 10.03 22.18
N GLN A 314 15.15 8.88 22.83
CA GLN A 314 14.65 7.67 22.17
C GLN A 314 13.27 7.90 21.53
N LEU A 315 12.36 8.55 22.26
CA LEU A 315 11.04 8.86 21.72
C LEU A 315 11.10 9.88 20.59
N ALA A 316 11.87 10.96 20.76
CA ALA A 316 12.04 11.98 19.73
C ALA A 316 12.71 11.44 18.46
N ALA A 317 13.68 10.54 18.60
CA ALA A 317 14.35 9.87 17.48
C ALA A 317 13.39 8.97 16.69
N LEU A 318 12.50 8.23 17.36
CA LEU A 318 11.46 7.43 16.69
C LEU A 318 10.47 8.34 15.94
N LEU A 319 10.02 9.43 16.57
CA LEU A 319 9.13 10.40 15.92
C LEU A 319 9.78 11.06 14.70
N LEU A 320 11.07 11.41 14.79
CA LEU A 320 11.80 11.99 13.67
C LEU A 320 11.86 11.06 12.45
N ARG A 321 11.85 9.73 12.65
CA ARG A 321 11.78 8.77 11.55
C ARG A 321 10.44 8.80 10.82
N LEU A 322 9.34 9.07 11.54
CA LEU A 322 8.00 9.17 10.93
C LEU A 322 7.85 10.37 9.98
N ASP A 323 8.55 11.48 10.24
CA ASP A 323 8.50 12.69 9.41
C ASP A 323 9.28 12.55 8.09
N ARG A 324 10.07 11.48 7.91
CA ARG A 324 10.88 11.25 6.70
C ARG A 324 10.13 10.51 5.59
N HIS A 325 8.87 10.11 5.81
CA HIS A 325 8.02 9.33 4.92
C HIS A 325 6.69 10.02 4.64
#